data_AF-A0A1Z8L469-F1
#
_entry.id   AF-A0A1Z8L469-F1
#
_cell.length_a   1.000
_cell.length_b   1.000
_cell.length_c   1.000
_cell.angle_alpha   90.00
_cell.angle_beta   90.00
_cell.angle_gamma   90.00
#
_symmetry.space_group_name_H-M   'P 1'
#
loop_
_entity.id
_entity.type
_entity.pdbx_description
1 polymer ?
#
loop_
_entity_poly.entity_id
_entity_poly.type
_entity_poly.pdbx_seq_one_letter_code
_entity_poly.pdbx_strand_id
1 'polypeptide(L)'
;MKKFIVHYEIVFEKYDNAVQGSMEVKLGEEMSDPDGYVYKVKNEDDAMKYVDDFYYHNAESDMIRLPKDFDGDTHLDITKVIKK
;
A
#
# COMPACT_ATOMS: atom_id res chain seq x y z
N MET A 1 -21.15 2.16 3.79
CA MET A 1 -19.97 2.72 4.48
C MET A 1 -19.07 3.32 3.42
N LYS A 2 -18.58 4.55 3.58
CA LYS A 2 -17.74 5.18 2.56
C LYS A 2 -16.34 4.58 2.61
N LYS A 3 -15.72 4.34 1.45
CA LYS A 3 -14.39 3.76 1.35
C LYS A 3 -13.64 4.24 0.11
N PHE A 4 -12.34 4.05 0.12
CA PHE A 4 -11.50 4.13 -1.06
C PHE A 4 -11.04 2.71 -1.45
N ILE A 5 -10.96 2.46 -2.74
CA ILE A 5 -10.20 1.34 -3.29
C ILE A 5 -8.97 1.95 -3.94
N VAL A 6 -7.81 1.67 -3.36
CA VAL A 6 -6.52 2.14 -3.86
C VAL A 6 -5.90 1.01 -4.66
N HIS A 7 -5.67 1.24 -5.95
CA HIS A 7 -4.94 0.34 -6.83
C HIS A 7 -3.50 0.79 -6.91
N TYR A 8 -2.58 -0.16 -6.83
CA TYR A 8 -1.16 0.09 -6.81
C TYR A 8 -0.38 -0.97 -7.59
N GLU A 9 0.83 -0.62 -7.97
CA GLU A 9 1.82 -1.51 -8.56
C GLU A 9 3.05 -1.51 -7.68
N ILE A 10 3.59 -2.70 -7.43
CA ILE A 10 4.89 -2.87 -6.81
C ILE A 10 5.87 -3.08 -7.95
N VAL A 11 6.71 -2.10 -8.21
CA VAL A 11 7.68 -2.14 -9.30
C VAL A 11 8.99 -2.70 -8.75
N PHE A 12 9.58 -3.67 -9.43
CA PHE A 12 10.92 -4.17 -9.10
C PHE A 12 11.88 -3.78 -10.23
N GLU A 13 12.64 -2.71 -10.01
CA GLU A 13 13.44 -2.08 -11.06
C GLU A 13 14.49 -3.03 -11.66
N LYS A 14 15.07 -3.91 -10.84
CA LYS A 14 16.07 -4.89 -11.29
C LYS A 14 15.54 -5.98 -12.20
N TYR A 15 14.25 -6.28 -12.11
CA TYR A 15 13.64 -7.42 -12.78
C TYR A 15 12.73 -7.01 -13.95
N ASP A 16 12.65 -5.70 -14.24
CA ASP A 16 11.76 -5.11 -15.26
C ASP A 16 10.34 -5.71 -15.18
N ASN A 17 9.82 -5.79 -13.96
CA ASN A 17 8.53 -6.38 -13.67
C ASN A 17 7.77 -5.56 -12.62
N ALA A 18 6.45 -5.76 -12.58
CA ALA A 18 5.60 -5.16 -11.58
C ALA A 18 4.49 -6.14 -11.16
N VAL A 19 4.08 -6.05 -9.90
CA VAL A 19 2.94 -6.81 -9.36
C VAL A 19 1.83 -5.84 -9.01
N GLN A 20 0.64 -6.06 -9.58
CA GLN A 20 -0.53 -5.23 -9.32
C GLN A 20 -1.28 -5.69 -8.07
N GLY A 21 -1.77 -4.73 -7.30
CA GLY A 21 -2.58 -4.96 -6.10
C GLY A 21 -3.69 -3.94 -5.94
N SER A 22 -4.56 -4.19 -4.96
CA SER A 22 -5.55 -3.22 -4.53
C SER A 22 -5.88 -3.38 -3.05
N MET A 23 -6.06 -2.26 -2.36
CA MET A 23 -6.43 -2.24 -0.94
C MET A 23 -7.74 -1.46 -0.72
N GLU A 24 -8.60 -2.03 0.12
CA GLU A 24 -9.78 -1.34 0.62
C GLU A 24 -9.44 -0.52 1.85
N VAL A 25 -9.71 0.78 1.77
CA VAL A 25 -9.40 1.76 2.81
C VAL A 25 -10.69 2.40 3.29
N LYS A 26 -11.02 2.20 4.57
CA LYS A 26 -12.28 2.66 5.16
C LYS A 26 -12.22 4.15 5.50
N LEU A 27 -13.26 4.90 5.13
CA LEU A 27 -13.32 6.34 5.39
C LEU A 27 -13.89 6.62 6.79
N GLY A 28 -13.17 7.43 7.57
CA GLY A 28 -13.61 7.94 8.88
C GLY A 28 -13.45 6.97 10.05
N GLU A 29 -13.03 5.73 9.79
CA GLU A 29 -12.63 4.75 10.80
C GLU A 29 -11.12 4.82 11.07
N GLU A 30 -10.73 4.42 12.26
CA GLU A 30 -9.32 4.19 12.59
C GLU A 30 -8.89 2.84 12.02
N MET A 31 -7.79 2.84 11.28
CA MET A 31 -7.16 1.64 10.74
C MET A 31 -5.74 1.56 11.26
N SER A 32 -5.26 0.36 11.53
CA SER A 32 -3.88 0.15 11.93
C SER A 32 -3.09 -0.50 10.81
N ASP A 33 -1.82 -0.15 10.68
CA ASP A 33 -0.85 -0.96 9.96
C ASP A 33 -0.31 -2.10 10.87
N PRO A 34 0.51 -3.02 10.33
CA PRO A 34 1.06 -4.12 11.12
C PRO A 34 2.03 -3.70 12.24
N ASP A 35 2.66 -2.53 12.11
CA ASP A 35 3.57 -1.96 13.11
C ASP A 35 2.80 -1.24 14.25
N GLY A 36 1.48 -1.14 14.12
CA GLY A 36 0.58 -0.59 15.13
C GLY A 36 0.34 0.92 14.98
N TYR A 37 0.80 1.55 13.91
CA TYR A 37 0.46 2.94 13.62
C TYR A 37 -1.00 3.06 13.25
N VAL A 38 -1.69 4.03 13.85
CA VAL A 38 -3.12 4.27 13.66
C VAL A 38 -3.33 5.43 12.69
N TYR A 39 -4.09 5.16 11.64
CA TYR A 39 -4.46 6.09 10.60
C TYR A 39 -5.95 6.39 10.66
N LYS A 40 -6.29 7.67 10.55
CA LYS A 40 -7.68 8.11 10.39
C LYS A 40 -7.88 8.73 9.02
N VAL A 41 -8.34 7.92 8.08
CA VAL A 41 -8.48 8.33 6.68
C VAL A 41 -9.70 9.22 6.50
N LYS A 42 -9.49 10.46 6.05
CA LYS A 42 -10.55 11.48 5.85
C LYS A 42 -10.71 11.87 4.38
N ASN A 43 -9.69 11.66 3.57
CA ASN A 43 -9.66 12.04 2.16
C ASN A 43 -8.84 11.03 1.34
N GLU A 44 -8.68 11.33 0.06
CA GLU A 44 -7.93 10.49 -0.90
C GLU A 44 -6.43 10.44 -0.57
N ASP A 45 -5.83 11.59 -0.23
CA ASP A 45 -4.41 11.69 0.11
C ASP A 45 -4.06 10.84 1.34
N ASP A 46 -4.92 10.85 2.37
CA ASP A 46 -4.77 10.00 3.56
C ASP A 46 -4.86 8.51 3.20
N ALA A 47 -5.71 8.15 2.23
CA ALA A 47 -5.85 6.77 1.78
C ALA A 47 -4.63 6.31 1.00
N MET A 48 -4.09 7.17 0.14
CA MET A 48 -2.84 6.94 -0.58
C MET A 48 -1.68 6.74 0.39
N LYS A 49 -1.53 7.66 1.36
CA LYS A 49 -0.50 7.56 2.39
C LYS A 49 -0.61 6.29 3.22
N TYR A 50 -1.82 5.91 3.62
CA TYR A 50 -2.02 4.66 4.37
C TYR A 50 -1.52 3.44 3.58
N VAL A 51 -1.82 3.36 2.29
CA VAL A 51 -1.38 2.22 1.45
C VAL A 51 0.12 2.23 1.22
N ASP A 52 0.70 3.41 1.01
CA ASP A 52 2.15 3.59 0.87
C ASP A 52 2.89 3.16 2.14
N ASP A 53 2.49 3.70 3.30
CA ASP A 53 3.07 3.34 4.60
C ASP A 53 2.84 1.85 4.91
N PHE A 54 1.63 1.33 4.70
CA PHE A 54 1.32 -0.09 4.89
C PHE A 54 2.24 -0.96 4.03
N TYR A 55 2.47 -0.61 2.78
CA TYR A 55 3.38 -1.37 1.92
C TYR A 55 4.83 -1.25 2.38
N TYR A 56 5.32 -0.04 2.69
CA TYR A 56 6.68 0.18 3.15
C TYR A 56 7.01 -0.69 4.38
N HIS A 57 6.12 -0.67 5.38
CA HIS A 57 6.26 -1.48 6.60
C HIS A 57 6.15 -3.00 6.33
N ASN A 58 5.36 -3.43 5.34
CA ASN A 58 5.25 -4.85 4.95
C ASN A 58 6.29 -5.31 3.92
N ALA A 59 7.00 -4.41 3.24
CA ALA A 59 8.14 -4.78 2.42
C ALA A 59 9.34 -5.12 3.33
N GLU A 60 9.43 -4.46 4.48
CA GLU A 60 10.40 -4.78 5.54
C GLU A 60 9.99 -6.01 6.39
N SER A 61 8.69 -6.31 6.48
CA SER A 61 8.12 -7.42 7.25
C SER A 61 7.51 -8.47 6.31
N ASP A 62 8.17 -9.62 6.11
CA ASP A 62 7.88 -10.89 5.37
C ASP A 62 6.45 -11.23 4.81
N MET A 63 5.41 -10.46 5.09
CA MET A 63 4.03 -10.59 4.63
C MET A 63 3.87 -10.41 3.11
N ILE A 64 4.74 -9.64 2.46
CA ILE A 64 4.84 -9.61 1.00
C ILE A 64 5.97 -10.56 0.64
N ARG A 65 5.64 -11.68 -0.06
CA ARG A 65 6.65 -12.59 -0.59
C ARG A 65 7.43 -11.89 -1.70
N LEU A 66 8.39 -11.09 -1.30
CA LEU A 66 9.38 -10.52 -2.18
C LEU A 66 10.35 -11.65 -2.59
N PRO A 67 10.94 -11.59 -3.80
CA PRO A 67 12.00 -12.52 -4.20
C PRO A 67 13.10 -12.58 -3.15
N LYS A 68 13.72 -13.75 -2.93
CA LYS A 68 14.80 -13.92 -1.92
C LYS A 68 16.01 -13.00 -2.13
N ASP A 69 16.18 -12.47 -3.34
CA ASP A 69 17.23 -11.53 -3.73
C ASP A 69 16.71 -10.08 -3.76
N PHE A 70 15.72 -9.76 -2.93
CA PHE A 70 15.22 -8.41 -2.74
C PHE A 70 16.28 -7.55 -2.07
N ASP A 71 16.75 -6.52 -2.77
CA ASP A 71 17.84 -5.65 -2.33
C ASP A 71 17.44 -4.18 -2.16
N GLY A 72 16.14 -3.92 -2.10
CA GLY A 72 15.58 -2.60 -1.79
C GLY A 72 15.26 -1.73 -3.01
N ASP A 73 15.57 -2.15 -4.24
CA ASP A 73 15.20 -1.41 -5.46
C ASP A 73 13.76 -1.73 -5.90
N THR A 74 12.81 -1.49 -4.98
CA THR A 74 11.38 -1.55 -5.27
C THR A 74 10.67 -0.33 -4.71
N HIS A 75 9.73 0.21 -5.47
CA HIS A 75 8.83 1.25 -4.99
C HIS A 75 7.37 0.87 -5.29
N LEU A 76 6.47 1.51 -4.56
CA LEU A 76 5.04 1.39 -4.78
C LEU A 76 4.56 2.57 -5.63
N ASP A 77 3.90 2.27 -6.74
CA ASP A 77 3.24 3.26 -7.59
C ASP A 77 1.72 3.15 -7.41
N ILE A 78 1.09 4.21 -6.89
CA ILE A 78 -0.37 4.29 -6.81
C ILE A 78 -0.93 4.65 -8.19
N THR A 79 -1.64 3.72 -8.82
CA THR A 79 -2.12 3.89 -10.20
C THR A 79 -3.54 4.45 -10.27
N LYS A 80 -4.38 4.22 -9.24
CA LYS A 80 -5.76 4.70 -9.21
C LYS A 80 -6.36 4.68 -7.81
N VAL A 81 -7.14 5.71 -7.48
CA VAL A 81 -8.00 5.70 -6.28
C VAL A 81 -9.46 5.83 -6.68
N ILE A 82 -10.32 4.98 -6.11
CA ILE A 82 -11.77 4.95 -6.40
C ILE A 82 -12.53 5.14 -5.10
N LYS A 83 -13.32 6.21 -5.00
CA LYS A 83 -14.25 6.43 -3.89
C LYS A 83 -15.54 5.62 -4.09
N LYS A 84 -15.95 4.83 -3.09
CA LYS A 84 -17.19 4.05 -3.06
C LYS A 84 -18.02 4.28 -1.80
#